data_AF-A0A1E1KI37-F1
#
_entry.id   AF-A0A1E1KI37-F1
#
_cell.length_a   1.000
_cell.length_b   1.000
_cell.length_c   1.000
_cell.angle_alpha   90.00
_cell.angle_beta   90.00
_cell.angle_gamma   90.00
#
_symmetry.space_group_name_H-M   'P 1'
#
loop_
_entity.id
_entity.type
_entity.pdbx_description
1 polymer ?
#
loop_
_entity_poly.entity_id
_entity_poly.type
_entity_poly.pdbx_seq_one_letter_code
_entity_poly.pdbx_strand_id
1 'polypeptide(L)'
;MLMMFSAPFCKELSSDGTAEFFFTQGEIKCSPPVGFLDYFGPAPHYRFIEYDGIEQNDVLERVRDFPEGENPEDVLRELMPEGSDGIRSSVRSALDAIYATIEKHGPFDGICAYSEGTVVASTLIMDERRRFEQEGRPRSIKNAVFFAGWPPLNLEKNEMLLADISEEVVDVPTLHCIGADDPYLHGAMALFNVCDQDEAMLFDHGKGHTIPRDAQTLRELGEAVRELGKASY
;
A
#
# COMPACT_ATOMS: atom_id res chain seq x y z
N MET A 1 -9.90 -4.15 -9.79
CA MET A 1 -8.85 -3.77 -8.82
C MET A 1 -8.30 -5.00 -8.11
N LEU A 2 -7.00 -5.07 -7.88
CA LEU A 2 -6.39 -6.08 -7.02
C LEU A 2 -6.49 -5.61 -5.56
N MET A 3 -7.20 -6.30 -4.66
CA MET A 3 -7.47 -5.81 -3.31
C MET A 3 -7.12 -6.81 -2.20
N MET A 4 -6.79 -6.26 -1.03
CA MET A 4 -6.62 -6.99 0.22
C MET A 4 -7.60 -6.47 1.28
N PHE A 5 -8.66 -7.24 1.48
CA PHE A 5 -9.69 -7.14 2.53
C PHE A 5 -10.37 -5.78 2.80
N SER A 6 -11.62 -5.61 2.30
CA SER A 6 -12.73 -4.99 3.05
C SER A 6 -14.05 -5.17 2.28
N ALA A 7 -14.85 -6.18 2.65
CA ALA A 7 -16.11 -6.49 1.98
C ALA A 7 -17.09 -5.29 1.86
N PRO A 8 -17.23 -4.40 2.88
CA PRO A 8 -18.06 -3.20 2.74
C PRO A 8 -17.61 -2.23 1.64
N PHE A 9 -16.30 -1.99 1.52
CA PHE A 9 -15.74 -1.11 0.49
C PHE A 9 -15.93 -1.70 -0.92
N CYS A 10 -15.63 -2.99 -1.10
CA CYS A 10 -15.86 -3.65 -2.38
C CYS A 10 -17.34 -3.58 -2.79
N LYS A 11 -18.24 -3.80 -1.83
CA LYS A 11 -19.69 -3.74 -2.08
C LYS A 11 -20.11 -2.34 -2.54
N GLU A 12 -19.57 -1.30 -1.94
CA GLU A 12 -19.88 0.08 -2.31
C GLU A 12 -19.38 0.38 -3.72
N LEU A 13 -18.13 0.05 -4.04
CA LEU A 13 -17.57 0.32 -5.38
C LEU A 13 -18.16 -0.54 -6.49
N SER A 14 -18.57 -1.78 -6.20
CA SER A 14 -19.25 -2.63 -7.19
C SER A 14 -20.74 -2.33 -7.32
N SER A 15 -21.31 -1.42 -6.52
CA SER A 15 -22.76 -1.19 -6.46
C SER A 15 -23.36 -0.63 -7.76
N ASP A 16 -22.56 0.05 -8.58
CA ASP A 16 -22.97 0.65 -9.86
C ASP A 16 -22.48 -0.15 -11.09
N GLY A 17 -21.80 -1.28 -10.86
CA GLY A 17 -21.24 -2.13 -11.92
C GLY A 17 -19.99 -1.57 -12.61
N THR A 18 -19.35 -0.52 -12.08
CA THR A 18 -18.14 0.08 -12.67
C THR A 18 -16.84 -0.54 -12.16
N ALA A 19 -16.88 -1.32 -11.07
CA ALA A 19 -15.72 -1.96 -10.48
C ALA A 19 -15.95 -3.44 -10.16
N GLU A 20 -14.96 -4.26 -10.50
CA GLU A 20 -14.82 -5.66 -10.09
C GLU A 20 -13.47 -5.86 -9.38
N PHE A 21 -13.44 -6.78 -8.41
CA PHE A 21 -12.29 -7.02 -7.55
C PHE A 21 -11.74 -8.43 -7.75
N PHE A 22 -10.43 -8.52 -7.90
CA PHE A 22 -9.66 -9.75 -7.74
C PHE A 22 -8.86 -9.63 -6.46
N PHE A 23 -8.79 -10.69 -5.67
CA PHE A 23 -8.09 -10.68 -4.40
C PHE A 23 -6.80 -11.49 -4.51
N THR A 24 -5.71 -10.92 -4.01
CA THR A 24 -4.46 -11.65 -3.75
C THR A 24 -4.08 -11.48 -2.28
N GLN A 25 -3.08 -12.23 -1.86
CA GLN A 25 -2.55 -12.20 -0.51
C GLN A 25 -1.05 -12.49 -0.53
N GLY A 26 -0.38 -12.24 0.59
CA GLY A 26 1.00 -12.66 0.77
C GLY A 26 1.15 -14.18 0.89
N GLU A 27 2.39 -14.64 0.83
CA GLU A 27 2.73 -16.07 0.89
C GLU A 27 3.44 -16.45 2.20
N ILE A 28 3.85 -15.46 2.99
CA ILE A 28 4.59 -15.67 4.24
C ILE A 28 3.58 -15.87 5.36
N LYS A 29 3.56 -17.06 5.96
CA LYS A 29 2.69 -17.36 7.11
C LYS A 29 3.04 -16.48 8.29
N CYS A 30 2.04 -15.89 8.93
CA CYS A 30 2.20 -15.06 10.12
C CYS A 30 1.13 -15.39 11.17
N SER A 31 1.31 -14.85 12.38
CA SER A 31 0.27 -14.83 13.41
C SER A 31 -0.08 -13.36 13.66
N PRO A 32 -1.35 -12.97 13.61
CA PRO A 32 -1.73 -11.61 13.95
C PRO A 32 -1.48 -11.37 15.46
N PRO A 33 -1.24 -10.11 15.86
CA PRO A 33 -1.12 -9.77 17.27
C PRO A 33 -2.37 -10.18 18.07
N VAL A 34 -2.20 -10.42 19.35
CA VAL A 34 -3.30 -10.73 20.27
C VAL A 34 -4.34 -9.60 20.21
N GLY A 35 -5.61 -9.95 20.01
CA GLY A 35 -6.72 -8.99 19.91
C GLY A 35 -7.09 -8.56 18.48
N PHE A 36 -6.29 -8.91 17.46
CA PHE A 36 -6.57 -8.56 16.06
C PHE A 36 -7.18 -9.71 15.23
N LEU A 37 -7.44 -10.87 15.83
CA LEU A 37 -8.00 -12.03 15.13
C LEU A 37 -9.35 -11.73 14.47
N ASP A 38 -10.24 -11.00 15.14
CA ASP A 38 -11.55 -10.64 14.60
C ASP A 38 -11.45 -9.67 13.41
N TYR A 39 -10.36 -8.91 13.33
CA TYR A 39 -10.09 -8.00 12.23
C TYR A 39 -9.60 -8.74 10.98
N PHE A 40 -8.64 -9.67 11.15
CA PHE A 40 -8.03 -10.41 10.04
C PHE A 40 -8.78 -11.69 9.65
N GLY A 41 -9.77 -12.11 10.44
CA GLY A 41 -10.58 -13.29 10.18
C GLY A 41 -9.86 -14.61 10.55
N PRO A 42 -10.40 -15.76 10.10
CA PRO A 42 -9.87 -17.07 10.48
C PRO A 42 -8.51 -17.36 9.83
N ALA A 43 -7.66 -18.10 10.55
CA ALA A 43 -6.38 -18.60 10.06
C ALA A 43 -6.55 -19.59 8.87
N PRO A 44 -5.50 -19.81 8.04
CA PRO A 44 -4.15 -19.25 8.12
C PRO A 44 -4.06 -17.77 7.70
N HIS A 45 -3.18 -17.02 8.36
CA HIS A 45 -2.86 -15.63 8.04
C HIS A 45 -1.55 -15.53 7.28
N TYR A 46 -1.47 -14.55 6.38
CA TYR A 46 -0.33 -14.32 5.52
C TYR A 46 0.05 -12.85 5.45
N ARG A 47 1.32 -12.60 5.19
CA ARG A 47 1.92 -11.28 4.97
C ARG A 47 2.83 -11.29 3.75
N PHE A 48 3.17 -10.12 3.23
CA PHE A 48 4.10 -10.03 2.08
C PHE A 48 5.54 -9.85 2.48
N ILE A 49 5.78 -9.11 3.56
CA ILE A 49 7.12 -8.67 3.94
C ILE A 49 7.60 -9.48 5.14
N GLU A 50 8.80 -10.04 5.02
CA GLU A 50 9.51 -10.65 6.14
C GLU A 50 10.23 -9.57 6.94
N TYR A 51 10.08 -9.61 8.26
CA TYR A 51 10.80 -8.73 9.16
C TYR A 51 11.82 -9.58 9.92
N ASP A 52 13.11 -9.45 9.58
CA ASP A 52 14.18 -10.23 10.20
C ASP A 52 14.36 -9.81 11.66
N GLY A 53 13.93 -10.65 12.60
CA GLY A 53 14.28 -10.49 14.03
C GLY A 53 13.62 -9.33 14.76
N ILE A 54 12.81 -8.52 14.08
CA ILE A 54 11.82 -7.66 14.70
C ILE A 54 10.68 -8.61 15.09
N GLU A 55 10.52 -8.91 16.39
CA GLU A 55 9.36 -9.67 16.83
C GLU A 55 8.11 -9.04 16.19
N GLN A 56 7.12 -9.83 15.77
CA GLN A 56 5.87 -9.36 15.16
C GLN A 56 5.21 -8.20 15.92
N ASN A 57 5.58 -8.04 17.19
CA ASN A 57 5.20 -6.98 18.10
C ASN A 57 5.91 -5.65 17.89
N ASP A 58 7.12 -5.53 17.33
CA ASP A 58 7.92 -4.30 17.49
C ASP A 58 7.47 -3.13 16.58
N VAL A 59 7.13 -3.34 15.31
CA VAL A 59 6.61 -2.24 14.46
C VAL A 59 5.23 -1.79 14.95
N LEU A 60 4.45 -2.71 15.52
CA LEU A 60 3.11 -2.47 16.07
C LEU A 60 3.12 -1.97 17.53
N GLU A 61 4.18 -2.22 18.31
CA GLU A 61 4.38 -1.73 19.69
C GLU A 61 5.12 -0.39 19.72
N ARG A 62 5.90 -0.05 18.68
CA ARG A 62 6.49 1.29 18.51
C ARG A 62 5.46 2.42 18.43
N VAL A 63 4.16 2.13 18.41
CA VAL A 63 3.08 3.12 18.63
C VAL A 63 3.28 3.91 19.93
N ARG A 64 3.89 3.30 20.96
CA ARG A 64 4.17 4.00 22.23
C ARG A 64 5.34 4.99 22.14
N ASP A 65 6.27 4.75 21.22
CA ASP A 65 7.51 5.51 21.03
C ASP A 65 7.65 5.91 19.56
N PHE A 66 6.56 6.40 18.94
CA PHE A 66 6.64 6.94 17.59
C PHE A 66 7.55 8.18 17.66
N PRO A 67 8.66 8.22 16.91
CA PRO A 67 9.63 9.29 17.07
C PRO A 67 9.02 10.64 16.70
N GLU A 68 9.32 11.66 17.50
CA GLU A 68 9.02 13.05 17.14
C GLU A 68 10.01 13.47 16.04
N GLY A 69 9.53 13.56 14.80
CA GLY A 69 10.29 14.12 13.68
C GLY A 69 9.69 15.43 13.19
N GLU A 70 10.49 16.26 12.52
CA GLU A 70 10.01 17.52 11.95
C GLU A 70 9.05 17.30 10.76
N ASN A 71 9.21 16.17 10.05
CA ASN A 71 8.43 15.80 8.87
C ASN A 71 8.26 14.26 8.76
N PRO A 72 7.34 13.78 7.89
CA PRO A 72 7.11 12.35 7.66
C PRO A 72 8.36 11.53 7.31
N GLU A 73 9.27 12.08 6.50
CA GLU A 73 10.47 11.40 6.02
C GLU A 73 11.48 11.15 7.14
N ASP A 74 11.67 12.10 8.06
CA ASP A 74 12.51 11.95 9.25
C ASP A 74 11.99 10.85 10.18
N VAL A 75 10.67 10.86 10.44
CA VAL A 75 10.01 9.84 11.28
C VAL A 75 10.23 8.44 10.71
N LEU A 76 10.10 8.26 9.38
CA LEU A 76 10.32 6.95 8.77
C LEU A 76 11.78 6.50 8.80
N ARG A 77 12.74 7.41 8.64
CA ARG A 77 14.17 7.08 8.74
C ARG A 77 14.54 6.56 10.13
N GLU A 78 13.91 7.08 11.18
CA GLU A 78 14.12 6.58 12.55
C GLU A 78 13.43 5.22 12.80
N LEU A 79 12.28 4.98 12.18
CA LEU A 79 11.52 3.74 12.35
C LEU A 79 12.10 2.56 11.58
N MET A 80 12.73 2.78 10.43
CA MET A 80 13.28 1.73 9.59
C MET A 80 14.76 1.99 9.29
N PRO A 81 15.66 1.85 10.29
CA PRO A 81 17.09 1.94 10.04
C PRO A 81 17.51 0.87 9.02
N GLU A 82 18.42 1.24 8.13
CA GLU A 82 18.81 0.47 6.93
C GLU A 82 19.02 -1.04 7.17
N GLY A 83 18.63 -1.84 6.18
CA GLY A 83 19.39 -3.06 5.85
C GLY A 83 19.01 -4.36 6.56
N SER A 84 17.78 -4.85 6.36
CA SER A 84 17.48 -6.29 6.44
C SER A 84 17.30 -6.85 5.04
N ASP A 85 18.15 -7.80 4.63
CA ASP A 85 18.04 -8.47 3.32
C ASP A 85 16.71 -9.25 3.17
N GLY A 86 16.07 -9.64 4.29
CA GLY A 86 14.75 -10.26 4.32
C GLY A 86 13.64 -9.39 3.73
N ILE A 87 13.64 -8.07 4.01
CA ILE A 87 12.62 -7.16 3.47
C ILE A 87 12.70 -7.10 1.93
N ARG A 88 13.89 -6.89 1.36
CA ARG A 88 14.06 -6.85 -0.10
C ARG A 88 13.66 -8.16 -0.76
N SER A 89 14.10 -9.29 -0.22
CA SER A 89 13.84 -10.59 -0.83
C SER A 89 12.35 -10.96 -0.80
N SER A 90 11.66 -10.64 0.30
CA SER A 90 10.22 -10.83 0.44
C SER A 90 9.41 -9.89 -0.48
N VAL A 91 9.78 -8.60 -0.60
CA VAL A 91 9.13 -7.69 -1.56
C VAL A 91 9.32 -8.18 -3.00
N ARG A 92 10.52 -8.60 -3.40
CA ARG A 92 10.74 -9.17 -4.75
C ARG A 92 9.86 -10.37 -5.02
N SER A 93 9.76 -11.27 -4.04
CA SER A 93 8.93 -12.48 -4.16
C SER A 93 7.44 -12.13 -4.28
N ALA A 94 6.98 -11.12 -3.52
CA ALA A 94 5.62 -10.61 -3.63
C ALA A 94 5.34 -9.98 -5.01
N LEU A 95 6.28 -9.22 -5.58
CA LEU A 95 6.16 -8.68 -6.94
C LEU A 95 6.05 -9.79 -7.98
N ASP A 96 6.88 -10.82 -7.90
CA ASP A 96 6.83 -11.96 -8.83
C ASP A 96 5.47 -12.67 -8.77
N ALA A 97 4.93 -12.89 -7.57
CA ALA A 97 3.60 -13.47 -7.38
C ALA A 97 2.47 -12.58 -7.94
N ILE A 98 2.56 -11.26 -7.76
CA ILE A 98 1.59 -10.32 -8.32
C ILE A 98 1.70 -10.28 -9.84
N TYR A 99 2.90 -10.26 -10.43
CA TYR A 99 3.07 -10.34 -11.87
C TYR A 99 2.48 -11.61 -12.47
N ALA A 100 2.70 -12.77 -11.84
CA ALA A 100 2.07 -14.03 -12.26
C ALA A 100 0.54 -13.96 -12.19
N THR A 101 0.00 -13.24 -11.20
CA THR A 101 -1.44 -12.99 -11.08
C THR A 101 -1.96 -12.08 -12.20
N ILE A 102 -1.25 -10.98 -12.50
CA ILE A 102 -1.57 -10.06 -13.60
C ILE A 102 -1.56 -10.80 -14.94
N GLU A 103 -0.55 -11.63 -15.19
CA GLU A 103 -0.44 -12.41 -16.43
C GLU A 103 -1.59 -13.40 -16.59
N LYS A 104 -2.01 -14.05 -15.50
CA LYS A 104 -3.03 -15.11 -15.55
C LYS A 104 -4.47 -14.58 -15.53
N HIS A 105 -4.72 -13.49 -14.81
CA HIS A 105 -6.07 -13.03 -14.48
C HIS A 105 -6.36 -11.59 -14.91
N GLY A 106 -5.34 -10.86 -15.35
CA GLY A 106 -5.49 -9.50 -15.84
C GLY A 106 -6.18 -9.41 -17.22
N PRO A 107 -6.28 -8.19 -17.77
CA PRO A 107 -5.70 -6.95 -17.26
C PRO A 107 -6.42 -6.41 -16.01
N PHE A 108 -5.68 -5.68 -15.16
CA PHE A 108 -6.24 -4.95 -14.03
C PHE A 108 -5.97 -3.44 -14.21
N ASP A 109 -7.03 -2.64 -14.25
CA ASP A 109 -6.90 -1.17 -14.40
C ASP A 109 -6.29 -0.47 -13.19
N GLY A 110 -6.31 -1.09 -12.01
CA GLY A 110 -5.87 -0.44 -10.78
C GLY A 110 -5.63 -1.42 -9.64
N ILE A 111 -4.96 -0.94 -8.61
CA ILE A 111 -4.58 -1.70 -7.42
C ILE A 111 -5.08 -1.03 -6.14
N CYS A 112 -5.55 -1.82 -5.18
CA CYS A 112 -5.92 -1.38 -3.84
C CYS A 112 -5.06 -2.09 -2.81
N ALA A 113 -4.42 -1.35 -1.93
CA ALA A 113 -3.51 -1.93 -0.96
C ALA A 113 -3.65 -1.29 0.43
N TYR A 114 -3.36 -2.08 1.47
CA TYR A 114 -3.49 -1.68 2.86
C TYR A 114 -2.16 -1.88 3.59
N SER A 115 -1.73 -0.87 4.36
CA SER A 115 -0.56 -0.93 5.24
C SER A 115 0.70 -1.48 4.51
N GLU A 116 1.32 -2.57 4.96
CA GLU A 116 2.48 -3.18 4.28
C GLU A 116 2.24 -3.52 2.79
N GLY A 117 0.99 -3.79 2.40
CA GLY A 117 0.65 -4.06 1.01
C GLY A 117 0.89 -2.86 0.09
N THR A 118 0.87 -1.62 0.62
CA THR A 118 1.13 -0.45 -0.20
C THR A 118 2.60 -0.35 -0.59
N VAL A 119 3.52 -0.82 0.28
CA VAL A 119 4.96 -0.91 -0.07
C VAL A 119 5.12 -1.77 -1.31
N VAL A 120 4.47 -2.93 -1.34
CA VAL A 120 4.52 -3.84 -2.50
C VAL A 120 3.84 -3.22 -3.72
N ALA A 121 2.65 -2.63 -3.55
CA ALA A 121 1.87 -2.08 -4.65
C ALA A 121 2.51 -0.84 -5.31
N SER A 122 3.06 0.09 -4.52
CA SER A 122 3.77 1.26 -5.04
C SER A 122 5.10 0.85 -5.68
N THR A 123 5.84 -0.09 -5.07
CA THR A 123 7.06 -0.66 -5.68
C THR A 123 6.76 -1.35 -7.01
N LEU A 124 5.63 -2.06 -7.12
CA LEU A 124 5.18 -2.67 -8.37
C LEU A 124 4.98 -1.63 -9.48
N ILE A 125 4.33 -0.51 -9.19
CA ILE A 125 4.06 0.54 -10.19
C ILE A 125 5.38 1.13 -10.70
N MET A 126 6.33 1.41 -9.80
CA MET A 126 7.66 1.89 -10.16
C MET A 126 8.46 0.86 -10.96
N ASP A 127 8.37 -0.43 -10.59
CA ASP A 127 8.98 -1.53 -11.32
C ASP A 127 8.36 -1.72 -12.72
N GLU A 128 7.04 -1.56 -12.89
CA GLU A 128 6.38 -1.58 -14.20
C GLU A 128 6.92 -0.48 -15.11
N ARG A 129 7.05 0.76 -14.58
CA ARG A 129 7.65 1.87 -15.32
C ARG A 129 9.09 1.55 -15.73
N ARG A 130 9.91 1.06 -14.80
CA ARG A 130 11.30 0.72 -15.07
C ARG A 130 11.43 -0.36 -16.14
N ARG A 131 10.64 -1.43 -16.07
CA ARG A 131 10.64 -2.50 -17.08
C ARG A 131 10.11 -2.03 -18.43
N PHE A 132 9.17 -1.08 -18.45
CA PHE A 132 8.76 -0.44 -19.69
C PHE A 132 9.92 0.33 -20.34
N GLU A 133 10.63 1.16 -19.58
CA GLU A 133 11.76 1.95 -20.08
C GLU A 133 12.96 1.08 -20.52
N GLN A 134 13.25 0.01 -19.77
CA GLN A 134 14.45 -0.83 -19.98
C GLN A 134 14.21 -2.00 -20.95
N GLU A 135 13.02 -2.59 -20.92
CA GLU A 135 12.71 -3.84 -21.63
C GLU A 135 11.58 -3.68 -22.65
N GLY A 136 10.86 -2.55 -22.65
CA GLY A 136 9.66 -2.35 -23.46
C GLY A 136 8.45 -3.15 -22.98
N ARG A 137 8.48 -3.69 -21.74
CA ARG A 137 7.36 -4.44 -21.17
C ARG A 137 6.18 -3.49 -20.91
N PRO A 138 4.98 -3.73 -21.48
CA PRO A 138 3.82 -2.88 -21.23
C PRO A 138 3.45 -2.81 -19.75
N ARG A 139 3.08 -1.62 -19.29
CA ARG A 139 2.57 -1.36 -17.95
C ARG A 139 1.10 -1.79 -17.87
N SER A 140 0.65 -2.25 -16.70
CA SER A 140 -0.70 -2.78 -16.51
C SER A 140 -1.55 -1.88 -15.61
N ILE A 141 -1.01 -1.48 -14.45
CA ILE A 141 -1.75 -0.75 -13.42
C ILE A 141 -1.87 0.72 -13.84
N LYS A 142 -3.07 1.32 -13.79
CA LYS A 142 -3.29 2.71 -14.24
C LYS A 142 -3.67 3.68 -13.13
N ASN A 143 -4.05 3.18 -11.95
CA ASN A 143 -4.26 3.98 -10.75
C ASN A 143 -4.14 3.11 -9.48
N ALA A 144 -4.04 3.76 -8.33
CA ALA A 144 -3.94 3.07 -7.04
C ALA A 144 -4.79 3.70 -5.94
N VAL A 145 -5.33 2.86 -5.05
CA VAL A 145 -5.97 3.28 -3.81
C VAL A 145 -5.19 2.70 -2.63
N PHE A 146 -4.60 3.56 -1.82
CA PHE A 146 -3.77 3.18 -0.69
C PHE A 146 -4.47 3.48 0.63
N PHE A 147 -4.53 2.50 1.51
CA PHE A 147 -5.12 2.63 2.83
C PHE A 147 -4.03 2.54 3.89
N ALA A 148 -3.86 3.60 4.67
CA ALA A 148 -2.93 3.64 5.80
C ALA A 148 -1.52 3.10 5.45
N GLY A 149 -1.02 3.53 4.29
CA GLY A 149 0.12 2.91 3.62
C GLY A 149 1.49 3.38 4.09
N TRP A 150 2.52 2.67 3.64
CA TRP A 150 3.93 3.03 3.75
C TRP A 150 4.56 3.19 2.35
N PRO A 151 5.66 3.98 2.20
CA PRO A 151 6.30 4.27 0.92
C PRO A 151 6.83 3.04 0.16
N PRO A 152 7.14 3.15 -1.14
CA PRO A 152 7.79 2.09 -1.90
C PRO A 152 9.19 1.76 -1.37
N LEU A 153 9.66 0.54 -1.68
CA LEU A 153 11.02 0.12 -1.39
C LEU A 153 11.90 0.30 -2.63
N ASN A 154 13.05 0.97 -2.47
CA ASN A 154 14.09 0.91 -3.48
C ASN A 154 14.75 -0.48 -3.46
N LEU A 155 14.41 -1.32 -4.44
CA LEU A 155 14.88 -2.71 -4.54
C LEU A 155 16.40 -2.86 -4.71
N GLU A 156 17.11 -1.84 -5.17
CA GLU A 156 18.55 -1.87 -5.35
C GLU A 156 19.28 -1.54 -4.06
N LYS A 157 18.89 -0.43 -3.43
CA LYS A 157 19.51 0.09 -2.21
C LYS A 157 18.99 -0.56 -0.92
N ASN A 158 17.86 -1.26 -0.99
CA ASN A 158 17.18 -1.86 0.16
C ASN A 158 16.80 -0.82 1.24
N GLU A 159 16.27 0.31 0.80
CA GLU A 159 15.81 1.42 1.64
C GLU A 159 14.42 1.86 1.20
N MET A 160 13.65 2.46 2.10
CA MET A 160 12.39 3.10 1.74
C MET A 160 12.70 4.29 0.84
N LEU A 161 11.94 4.42 -0.25
CA LEU A 161 12.05 5.55 -1.15
C LEU A 161 11.24 6.69 -0.58
N LEU A 162 11.90 7.81 -0.30
CA LEU A 162 11.33 9.01 0.31
C LEU A 162 11.53 10.22 -0.63
N ALA A 163 10.61 11.18 -0.57
CA ALA A 163 10.55 12.30 -1.51
C ALA A 163 11.70 13.31 -1.33
N ASP A 164 12.35 13.33 -0.18
CA ASP A 164 13.47 14.24 0.12
C ASP A 164 14.83 13.73 -0.37
N ILE A 165 14.94 12.45 -0.75
CA ILE A 165 16.17 11.81 -1.21
C ILE A 165 16.08 11.22 -2.63
N SER A 166 14.88 11.22 -3.23
CA SER A 166 14.60 10.60 -4.53
C SER A 166 13.66 11.46 -5.34
N GLU A 167 14.01 11.67 -6.62
CA GLU A 167 13.14 12.30 -7.62
C GLU A 167 12.22 11.29 -8.32
N GLU A 168 12.42 9.98 -8.07
CA GLU A 168 11.50 8.96 -8.57
C GLU A 168 10.17 9.04 -7.83
N VAL A 169 9.08 8.95 -8.59
CA VAL A 169 7.71 9.06 -8.06
C VAL A 169 6.85 7.88 -8.51
N VAL A 170 5.80 7.60 -7.75
CA VAL A 170 4.68 6.77 -8.22
C VAL A 170 3.86 7.62 -9.19
N ASP A 171 4.02 7.33 -10.49
CA ASP A 171 3.56 8.18 -11.61
C ASP A 171 2.19 7.76 -12.19
N VAL A 172 1.31 7.27 -11.33
CA VAL A 172 -0.09 7.01 -11.68
C VAL A 172 -0.99 7.78 -10.70
N PRO A 173 -2.24 8.12 -11.07
CA PRO A 173 -3.19 8.71 -10.13
C PRO A 173 -3.35 7.83 -8.88
N THR A 174 -3.21 8.45 -7.71
CA THR A 174 -3.34 7.76 -6.42
C THR A 174 -4.39 8.39 -5.53
N LEU A 175 -5.14 7.56 -4.79
CA LEU A 175 -6.00 8.01 -3.70
C LEU A 175 -5.49 7.43 -2.38
N HIS A 176 -5.15 8.31 -1.44
CA HIS A 176 -4.61 7.96 -0.13
C HIS A 176 -5.70 8.11 0.92
N CYS A 177 -6.19 6.97 1.40
CA CYS A 177 -7.14 6.88 2.48
C CYS A 177 -6.39 6.83 3.81
N ILE A 178 -6.48 7.93 4.56
CA ILE A 178 -5.80 8.10 5.84
C ILE A 178 -6.80 8.27 6.97
N GLY A 179 -6.33 8.09 8.19
CA GLY A 179 -7.08 8.41 9.39
C GLY A 179 -6.30 9.38 10.25
N ALA A 180 -6.91 10.51 10.61
CA ALA A 180 -6.27 11.49 11.49
C ALA A 180 -5.82 10.94 12.86
N ASP A 181 -6.48 9.89 13.36
CA ASP A 181 -6.14 9.22 14.62
C ASP A 181 -5.21 7.99 14.41
N ASP A 182 -4.68 7.81 13.19
CA ASP A 182 -3.74 6.73 12.90
C ASP A 182 -2.35 7.05 13.49
N PRO A 183 -1.82 6.22 14.40
CA PRO A 183 -0.46 6.43 14.91
C PRO A 183 0.62 6.36 13.82
N TYR A 184 0.31 5.75 12.67
CA TYR A 184 1.22 5.64 11.52
C TYR A 184 0.95 6.71 10.45
N LEU A 185 0.24 7.80 10.76
CA LEU A 185 -0.10 8.84 9.80
C LEU A 185 1.13 9.37 9.05
N HIS A 186 2.27 9.53 9.73
CA HIS A 186 3.52 9.93 9.07
C HIS A 186 3.95 8.95 7.95
N GLY A 187 3.78 7.64 8.14
CA GLY A 187 4.07 6.67 7.06
C GLY A 187 3.17 6.88 5.84
N ALA A 188 1.88 7.13 6.08
CA ALA A 188 0.92 7.39 5.00
C ALA A 188 1.19 8.71 4.27
N MET A 189 1.61 9.74 5.00
CA MET A 189 2.00 11.03 4.43
C MET A 189 3.31 10.94 3.65
N ALA A 190 4.30 10.17 4.13
CA ALA A 190 5.53 9.93 3.37
C ALA A 190 5.24 9.18 2.05
N LEU A 191 4.32 8.21 2.06
CA LEU A 191 3.86 7.55 0.83
C LEU A 191 3.16 8.55 -0.10
N PHE A 192 2.31 9.43 0.44
CA PHE A 192 1.66 10.49 -0.33
C PHE A 192 2.67 11.42 -1.00
N ASN A 193 3.71 11.84 -0.29
CA ASN A 193 4.75 12.73 -0.80
C ASN A 193 5.57 12.14 -1.96
N VAL A 194 5.66 10.81 -2.05
CA VAL A 194 6.37 10.08 -3.12
C VAL A 194 5.51 9.88 -4.38
N CYS A 195 4.21 10.15 -4.30
CA CYS A 195 3.32 10.06 -5.47
C CYS A 195 3.32 11.37 -6.27
N ASP A 196 2.95 11.30 -7.54
CA ASP A 196 2.79 12.51 -8.37
C ASP A 196 1.73 13.45 -7.76
N GLN A 197 2.18 14.61 -7.28
CA GLN A 197 1.35 15.56 -6.55
C GLN A 197 0.26 16.23 -7.41
N ASP A 198 0.39 16.20 -8.73
CA ASP A 198 -0.64 16.72 -9.63
C ASP A 198 -1.82 15.74 -9.76
N GLU A 199 -1.61 14.44 -9.48
CA GLU A 199 -2.61 13.38 -9.62
C GLU A 199 -2.93 12.63 -8.31
N ALA A 200 -2.27 12.97 -7.20
CA ALA A 200 -2.49 12.36 -5.89
C ALA A 200 -3.62 13.07 -5.11
N MET A 201 -4.53 12.26 -4.55
CA MET A 201 -5.66 12.71 -3.74
C MET A 201 -5.54 12.17 -2.31
N LEU A 202 -5.99 12.96 -1.32
CA LEU A 202 -6.11 12.54 0.07
C LEU A 202 -7.58 12.45 0.48
N PHE A 203 -7.92 11.37 1.17
CA PHE A 203 -9.21 11.15 1.81
C PHE A 203 -8.99 10.79 3.28
N ASP A 204 -9.36 11.70 4.18
CA ASP A 204 -9.28 11.47 5.62
C ASP A 204 -10.62 10.99 6.18
N HIS A 205 -10.64 9.77 6.72
CA HIS A 205 -11.82 9.19 7.36
C HIS A 205 -11.87 9.44 8.88
N GLY A 206 -10.88 10.13 9.46
CA GLY A 206 -10.85 10.57 10.85
C GLY A 206 -10.84 9.46 11.91
N LYS A 207 -10.37 8.25 11.58
CA LYS A 207 -10.26 7.11 12.52
C LYS A 207 -8.80 6.68 12.64
N GLY A 208 -8.52 5.59 13.36
CA GLY A 208 -7.18 5.00 13.43
C GLY A 208 -6.81 4.15 12.21
N HIS A 209 -5.74 3.36 12.35
CA HIS A 209 -5.17 2.45 11.34
C HIS A 209 -6.14 1.34 10.89
N THR A 210 -7.15 1.68 10.09
CA THR A 210 -8.26 0.81 9.72
C THR A 210 -8.86 1.21 8.38
N ILE A 211 -9.58 0.30 7.72
CA ILE A 211 -10.42 0.64 6.56
C ILE A 211 -11.81 1.07 7.06
N PRO A 212 -12.39 2.20 6.59
CA PRO A 212 -13.71 2.63 7.01
C PRO A 212 -14.79 1.59 6.69
N ARG A 213 -15.78 1.46 7.58
CA ARG A 213 -16.86 0.46 7.48
C ARG A 213 -18.26 1.04 7.57
N ASP A 214 -18.41 2.29 8.01
CA ASP A 214 -19.71 2.93 8.08
C ASP A 214 -20.15 3.37 6.68
N ALA A 215 -21.46 3.34 6.46
CA ALA A 215 -22.02 3.53 5.14
C ALA A 215 -21.84 4.95 4.59
N GLN A 216 -21.70 5.96 5.44
CA GLN A 216 -21.54 7.33 4.97
C GLN A 216 -20.13 7.54 4.43
N THR A 217 -19.12 7.26 5.24
CA THR A 217 -17.72 7.39 4.82
C THR A 217 -17.41 6.50 3.62
N LEU A 218 -17.99 5.30 3.53
CA LEU A 218 -17.81 4.43 2.37
C LEU A 218 -18.37 5.03 1.07
N ARG A 219 -19.54 5.69 1.12
CA ARG A 219 -20.10 6.36 -0.07
C ARG A 219 -19.21 7.50 -0.54
N GLU A 220 -18.79 8.36 0.38
CA GLU A 220 -17.90 9.50 0.10
C GLU A 220 -16.55 9.01 -0.45
N LEU A 221 -15.97 7.96 0.15
CA LEU A 221 -14.77 7.32 -0.36
C LEU A 221 -14.99 6.72 -1.76
N GLY A 222 -16.14 6.07 -1.97
CA GLY A 222 -16.50 5.51 -3.27
C GLY A 222 -16.61 6.58 -4.36
N GLU A 223 -17.14 7.76 -4.04
CA GLU A 223 -17.18 8.92 -4.93
C GLU A 223 -15.75 9.38 -5.28
N ALA A 224 -14.88 9.54 -4.27
CA ALA A 224 -13.48 9.92 -4.49
C ALA A 224 -12.72 8.92 -5.39
N VAL A 225 -12.94 7.61 -5.21
CA VAL A 225 -12.32 6.59 -6.09
C VAL A 225 -12.80 6.69 -7.53
N ARG A 226 -14.07 7.06 -7.76
CA ARG A 226 -14.63 7.21 -9.12
C ARG A 226 -14.13 8.48 -9.82
N GLU A 227 -13.81 9.51 -9.05
CA GLU A 227 -13.18 10.74 -9.55
C GLU A 227 -11.70 10.55 -9.88
N LEU A 228 -11.06 9.52 -9.30
CA LEU A 228 -9.66 9.21 -9.54
C LEU A 228 -9.38 8.91 -11.01
N GLY A 229 -8.37 9.60 -11.56
CA GLY A 229 -7.93 9.42 -12.94
C GLY A 229 -7.37 8.03 -13.24
N LYS A 230 -6.96 7.84 -14.50
CA LYS A 230 -6.19 6.67 -14.94
C LYS A 230 -5.04 7.15 -15.83
N ALA A 231 -3.85 6.60 -15.63
CA ALA A 231 -2.71 6.83 -16.51
C ALA A 231 -3.02 6.40 -17.95
N SER A 232 -2.47 7.12 -18.93
CA SER A 232 -2.91 7.10 -20.33
C SER A 232 -2.05 6.26 -21.29
N TYR A 233 -1.22 5.36 -20.78
CA TYR A 233 -0.38 4.46 -21.60
C TYR A 233 -1.11 3.20 -22.06
#